data_AF-A0A938H785-F1
#
_entry.id   AF-A0A938H785-F1
#
_cell.length_a   1.000
_cell.length_b   1.000
_cell.length_c   1.000
_cell.angle_alpha   90.00
_cell.angle_beta   90.00
_cell.angle_gamma   90.00
#
_symmetry.space_group_name_H-M   'P 1'
#
loop_
_entity.id
_entity.type
_entity.pdbx_description
1 polymer ?
#
loop_
_entity_poly.entity_id
_entity_poly.type
_entity_poly.pdbx_seq_one_letter_code
_entity_poly.pdbx_strand_id
1 'polypeptide(L)'
;AAREISPGHAPWEYFGYDRKQYARVRELESVLSHVVVDDLDRAGLGLRLRWLSGGMSDDARTVQRHLLPERAGYYLGTRMVESVVAERGIAWALRADAQELLAFTDAAVRTA
;
A
#
# COMPACT_ATOMS: atom_id res chain seq x y z
N ALA A 1 3.62 6.87 -10.68
CA ALA A 1 3.07 7.00 -12.05
C ALA A 1 2.04 8.12 -12.16
N ALA A 2 0.88 8.04 -11.47
CA ALA A 2 -0.15 9.08 -11.57
C ALA A 2 0.36 10.50 -11.26
N ARG A 3 1.19 10.66 -10.21
CA ARG A 3 1.81 11.95 -9.84
C ARG A 3 2.72 12.54 -10.92
N GLU A 4 3.40 11.68 -11.70
CA GLU A 4 4.30 12.10 -12.79
C GLU A 4 3.51 12.58 -14.01
N ILE A 5 2.39 11.90 -14.31
CA ILE A 5 1.55 12.21 -15.46
C ILE A 5 0.68 13.44 -15.19
N SER A 6 0.17 13.57 -13.97
CA SER A 6 -0.70 14.66 -13.55
C SER A 6 -0.25 15.20 -12.20
N PRO A 7 0.74 16.11 -12.16
CA PRO A 7 1.20 16.72 -10.91
C PRO A 7 0.19 17.75 -10.37
N GLY A 8 0.40 18.19 -9.12
CA GLY A 8 -0.34 19.30 -8.50
C GLY A 8 -1.53 18.90 -7.61
N HIS A 9 -1.98 17.65 -7.66
CA HIS A 9 -3.03 17.15 -6.74
C HIS A 9 -2.49 16.89 -5.33
N ALA A 10 -3.37 16.95 -4.34
CA ALA A 10 -3.09 16.55 -2.98
C ALA A 10 -2.87 15.02 -2.88
N PRO A 11 -2.08 14.54 -1.90
CA PRO A 11 -1.77 13.11 -1.78
C PRO A 11 -2.99 12.19 -1.75
N TRP A 12 -4.06 12.57 -1.05
CA TRP A 12 -5.28 11.76 -0.92
C TRP A 12 -6.07 11.61 -2.22
N GLU A 13 -5.97 12.58 -3.14
CA GLU A 13 -6.67 12.57 -4.42
C GLU A 13 -6.14 11.47 -5.34
N TYR A 14 -4.82 11.21 -5.30
CA TYR A 14 -4.22 10.08 -6.04
C TYR A 14 -4.69 8.71 -5.57
N PHE A 15 -5.15 8.62 -4.32
CA PHE A 15 -5.72 7.39 -3.77
C PHE A 15 -7.25 7.34 -3.92
N GLY A 16 -7.88 8.42 -4.39
CA GLY A 16 -9.33 8.61 -4.46
C GLY A 16 -10.00 8.74 -3.08
N TYR A 17 -9.26 9.14 -2.04
CA TYR A 17 -9.78 9.25 -0.68
C TYR A 17 -10.34 10.64 -0.40
N ASP A 18 -11.28 10.71 0.54
CA ASP A 18 -11.53 11.95 1.27
C ASP A 18 -10.35 12.27 2.21
N ARG A 19 -10.17 13.56 2.50
CA ARG A 19 -9.09 14.04 3.38
C ARG A 19 -9.11 13.36 4.77
N LYS A 20 -10.30 13.11 5.34
CA LYS A 20 -10.46 12.42 6.64
C LYS A 20 -10.07 10.95 6.55
N GLN A 21 -10.46 10.26 5.48
CA GLN A 21 -10.09 8.86 5.25
C GLN A 21 -8.57 8.72 5.13
N TYR A 22 -7.93 9.61 4.37
CA TYR A 22 -6.47 9.61 4.25
C TYR A 22 -5.78 9.83 5.58
N ALA A 23 -6.23 10.81 6.38
CA ALA A 23 -5.68 11.04 7.72
C ALA A 23 -5.77 9.78 8.59
N ARG A 24 -6.93 9.09 8.57
CA ARG A 24 -7.14 7.87 9.33
C ARG A 24 -6.23 6.70 8.88
N VAL A 25 -6.02 6.55 7.57
CA VAL A 25 -5.06 5.55 7.05
C VAL A 25 -3.64 5.87 7.51
N ARG A 26 -3.25 7.15 7.48
CA ARG A 26 -1.93 7.59 7.96
C ARG A 26 -1.72 7.37 9.45
N GLU A 27 -2.74 7.57 10.28
CA GLU A 27 -2.67 7.26 11.72
C GLU A 27 -2.35 5.79 11.99
N LEU A 28 -2.81 4.89 11.11
CA LEU A 28 -2.64 3.45 11.26
C LEU A 28 -1.41 2.91 10.51
N GLU A 29 -0.65 3.76 9.82
CA GLU A 29 0.46 3.38 8.94
C GLU A 29 1.47 2.42 9.61
N SER A 30 1.86 2.71 10.85
CA SER A 30 2.84 1.90 11.60
C SER A 30 2.36 0.49 11.91
N VAL A 31 1.05 0.27 11.96
CA VAL A 31 0.45 -1.03 12.26
C VAL A 31 0.02 -1.73 10.98
N LEU A 32 -0.34 -0.96 9.95
CA LEU A 32 -0.97 -1.44 8.73
C LEU A 32 -0.10 -2.44 7.98
N SER A 33 1.21 -2.20 7.89
CA SER A 33 2.16 -3.13 7.26
C SER A 33 2.22 -4.47 8.00
N HIS A 34 2.23 -4.45 9.34
CA HIS A 34 2.38 -5.66 10.15
C HIS A 34 1.12 -6.53 10.15
N VAL A 35 -0.05 -5.92 10.34
CA VAL A 35 -1.29 -6.69 10.52
C VAL A 35 -1.78 -7.36 9.24
N VAL A 36 -1.33 -6.88 8.08
CA VAL A 36 -1.71 -7.44 6.78
C VAL A 36 -0.69 -8.43 6.21
N VAL A 37 0.50 -8.60 6.83
CA VAL A 37 1.56 -9.50 6.34
C VAL A 37 1.05 -10.91 6.09
N ASP A 38 0.40 -11.52 7.07
CA ASP A 38 -0.15 -12.89 6.93
C ASP A 38 -1.19 -12.99 5.81
N ASP A 39 -1.95 -11.91 5.59
CA ASP A 39 -2.96 -11.83 4.53
C ASP A 39 -2.29 -11.67 3.15
N LEU A 40 -1.18 -10.95 3.05
CA LEU A 40 -0.40 -10.80 1.82
C LEU A 40 0.31 -12.10 1.42
N ASP A 41 0.87 -12.83 2.38
CA ASP A 41 1.61 -14.08 2.13
C ASP A 41 0.68 -15.22 1.72
N ARG A 42 -0.51 -15.31 2.31
CA ARG A 42 -1.48 -16.38 2.03
C ARG A 42 -2.31 -16.15 0.78
N ALA A 43 -2.63 -14.90 0.47
CA ALA A 43 -3.52 -14.58 -0.65
C ALA A 43 -2.79 -14.06 -1.90
N GLY A 44 -1.49 -13.76 -1.79
CA GLY A 44 -0.76 -13.04 -2.84
C GLY A 44 -1.31 -11.62 -3.00
N LEU A 45 -0.48 -10.70 -3.48
CA LEU A 45 -0.83 -9.30 -3.74
C LEU A 45 -2.04 -9.08 -4.68
N GLY A 46 -2.61 -10.14 -5.28
CA GLY A 46 -3.84 -10.08 -6.06
C GLY A 46 -4.97 -10.85 -5.37
N LEU A 47 -6.08 -10.17 -5.08
CA LEU A 47 -7.42 -10.74 -4.80
C LEU A 47 -7.86 -10.96 -3.35
N ARG A 48 -7.44 -10.10 -2.42
CA ARG A 48 -8.42 -9.64 -1.43
C ARG A 48 -8.93 -8.27 -1.84
N LEU A 49 -10.01 -8.28 -2.63
CA LEU A 49 -10.93 -7.14 -2.82
C LEU A 49 -11.10 -6.38 -1.51
N ARG A 50 -11.17 -7.10 -0.38
CA ARG A 50 -11.12 -6.62 1.00
C ARG A 50 -10.32 -5.33 1.23
N TRP A 51 -9.10 -5.22 0.68
CA TRP A 51 -8.21 -4.07 0.91
C TRP A 51 -8.26 -3.00 -0.18
N LEU A 52 -8.78 -3.32 -1.36
CA LEU A 52 -8.84 -2.41 -2.52
C LEU A 52 -10.26 -1.92 -2.80
N SER A 53 -11.29 -2.59 -2.28
CA SER A 53 -12.69 -2.25 -2.44
C SER A 53 -13.25 -1.60 -1.17
N GLY A 54 -14.30 -0.80 -1.36
CA GLY A 54 -15.20 -0.39 -0.27
C GLY A 54 -16.37 -1.37 -0.12
N GLY A 55 -17.23 -1.13 0.86
CA GLY A 55 -18.45 -1.90 1.10
C GLY A 55 -18.26 -3.18 1.93
N MET A 56 -17.09 -3.35 2.53
CA MET A 56 -16.80 -4.48 3.42
C MET A 56 -17.20 -4.14 4.85
N SER A 57 -17.84 -5.09 5.54
CA SER A 57 -18.21 -4.90 6.95
C SER A 57 -16.99 -4.65 7.83
N ASP A 58 -17.21 -3.98 8.96
CA ASP A 58 -16.16 -3.69 9.94
C ASP A 58 -15.50 -4.98 10.47
N ASP A 59 -16.28 -6.02 10.72
CA ASP A 59 -15.77 -7.36 11.08
C ASP A 59 -14.87 -7.91 9.98
N ALA A 60 -15.33 -7.81 8.73
CA ALA A 60 -14.56 -8.19 7.57
C ALA A 60 -13.40 -7.24 7.29
N ARG A 61 -13.16 -6.16 8.05
CA ARG A 61 -11.94 -5.32 7.95
C ARG A 61 -11.11 -5.32 9.22
N THR A 62 -11.57 -6.03 10.25
CA THR A 62 -10.86 -6.16 11.52
C THR A 62 -9.83 -7.28 11.42
N VAL A 63 -8.56 -6.95 11.71
CA VAL A 63 -7.44 -7.89 11.72
C VAL A 63 -6.59 -7.61 12.93
N GLN A 64 -6.24 -8.65 13.70
CA GLN A 64 -5.43 -8.51 14.92
C GLN A 64 -5.91 -7.36 15.84
N ARG A 65 -7.24 -7.25 16.03
CA ARG A 65 -7.94 -6.20 16.82
C ARG A 65 -7.87 -4.77 16.26
N HIS A 66 -7.37 -4.59 15.05
CA HIS A 66 -7.32 -3.30 14.36
C HIS A 66 -8.37 -3.26 13.25
N LEU A 67 -9.25 -2.26 13.29
CA LEU A 67 -10.16 -1.97 12.20
C LEU A 67 -9.42 -1.20 11.11
N LEU A 68 -9.15 -1.87 9.98
CA LEU A 68 -8.49 -1.22 8.85
C LEU A 68 -9.47 -0.37 8.04
N PRO A 69 -9.11 0.86 7.64
CA PRO A 69 -9.97 1.70 6.81
C PRO A 69 -10.28 1.01 5.48
N GLU A 70 -11.44 1.32 4.91
CA GLU A 70 -11.76 0.86 3.56
C GLU A 70 -10.70 1.32 2.57
N ARG A 71 -10.43 0.47 1.57
CA ARG A 71 -9.52 0.74 0.46
C ARG A 71 -8.06 1.03 0.87
N ALA A 72 -7.67 0.75 2.11
CA ALA A 72 -6.32 1.01 2.62
C ALA A 72 -5.19 0.36 1.80
N GLY A 73 -5.49 -0.67 1.02
CA GLY A 73 -4.57 -1.32 0.09
C GLY A 73 -3.94 -0.38 -0.93
N TYR A 74 -4.63 0.69 -1.38
CA TYR A 74 -4.00 1.67 -2.30
C TYR A 74 -2.86 2.43 -1.64
N TYR A 75 -3.02 2.73 -0.34
CA TYR A 75 -1.97 3.39 0.44
C TYR A 75 -0.82 2.42 0.71
N LEU A 76 -1.14 1.21 1.19
CA LEU A 76 -0.17 0.18 1.50
C LEU A 76 0.69 -0.18 0.30
N GLY A 77 0.07 -0.50 -0.84
CA GLY A 77 0.80 -0.88 -2.06
C GLY A 77 1.73 0.23 -2.54
N THR A 78 1.34 1.50 -2.34
CA THR A 78 2.23 2.63 -2.66
C THR A 78 3.43 2.70 -1.72
N ARG A 79 3.25 2.45 -0.42
CA ARG A 79 4.36 2.40 0.54
C ARG A 79 5.33 1.25 0.28
N MET A 80 4.81 0.10 -0.14
CA MET A 80 5.64 -1.08 -0.45
C MET A 80 6.65 -0.84 -1.57
N VAL A 81 6.35 0.05 -2.52
CA VAL A 81 7.22 0.32 -3.68
C VAL A 81 7.89 1.71 -3.63
N GLU A 82 7.66 2.49 -2.56
CA GLU A 82 8.12 3.87 -2.49
C GLU A 82 9.66 3.98 -2.52
N SER A 83 10.35 3.15 -1.74
CA SER A 83 11.83 3.12 -1.69
C SER A 83 12.42 2.72 -3.05
N VAL A 84 11.86 1.69 -3.68
CA VAL A 84 12.25 1.23 -5.02
C VAL A 84 12.10 2.35 -6.04
N VAL A 85 10.97 3.06 -6.03
CA VAL A 85 10.72 4.16 -6.97
C VAL A 85 11.68 5.32 -6.73
N ALA A 86 12.00 5.62 -5.47
CA ALA A 86 12.96 6.67 -5.12
C ALA A 86 14.39 6.36 -5.63
N GLU A 87 14.82 5.10 -5.57
CA GLU A 87 16.18 4.70 -5.94
C GLU A 87 16.34 4.31 -7.42
N ARG A 88 15.39 3.56 -7.98
CA ARG A 88 15.45 3.03 -9.37
C ARG A 88 14.65 3.85 -10.37
N GLY A 89 13.81 4.76 -9.88
CA GLY A 89 12.91 5.56 -10.71
C GLY A 89 11.65 4.81 -11.14
N ILE A 90 10.61 5.58 -11.49
CA ILE A 90 9.30 5.05 -11.83
C ILE A 90 9.30 4.18 -13.11
N ALA A 91 10.14 4.51 -14.09
CA ALA A 91 10.19 3.79 -15.35
C ALA A 91 10.71 2.35 -15.18
N TRP A 92 11.63 2.13 -14.24
CA TRP A 92 12.11 0.79 -13.89
C TRP A 92 11.05 0.06 -13.06
N ALA A 93 10.52 0.70 -12.01
CA ALA A 93 9.55 0.10 -11.10
C ALA A 93 8.27 -0.39 -11.81
N LEU A 94 7.84 0.27 -12.90
CA LEU A 94 6.70 -0.17 -13.70
C LEU A 94 6.96 -1.43 -14.54
N ARG A 95 8.22 -1.77 -14.80
CA ARG A 95 8.64 -2.93 -15.61
C ARG A 95 9.17 -4.08 -14.75
N ALA A 96 9.52 -3.80 -13.50
CA ALA A 96 10.02 -4.78 -12.57
C ALA A 96 8.95 -5.83 -12.25
N ASP A 97 9.35 -7.08 -12.19
CA ASP A 97 8.50 -8.14 -11.68
C ASP A 97 8.45 -8.16 -10.14
N ALA A 98 7.57 -8.97 -9.58
CA ALA A 98 7.40 -9.06 -8.14
C ALA A 98 8.67 -9.57 -7.43
N GLN A 99 9.45 -10.47 -8.04
CA GLN A 99 10.68 -10.99 -7.42
C GLN A 99 11.78 -9.93 -7.39
N GLU A 100 11.91 -9.12 -8.44
CA GLU A 100 12.85 -7.99 -8.46
C GLU A 100 12.53 -6.96 -7.38
N LEU A 101 11.25 -6.65 -7.18
CA LEU A 101 10.79 -5.73 -6.12
C LEU A 101 11.04 -6.30 -4.71
N LEU A 102 10.79 -7.59 -4.51
CA LEU A 102 11.03 -8.27 -3.23
C LEU A 102 12.53 -8.33 -2.91
N ALA A 103 13.36 -8.74 -3.86
CA ALA A 103 14.81 -8.81 -3.69
C ALA A 103 15.42 -7.45 -3.32
N PHE A 104 14.90 -6.37 -3.89
CA PHE A 104 15.29 -5.01 -3.53
C PHE A 104 14.89 -4.67 -2.09
N THR A 105 13.64 -4.96 -1.72
CA THR A 105 13.12 -4.65 -0.37
C THR A 105 13.87 -5.42 0.71
N ASP A 106 14.18 -6.70 0.47
CA ASP A 106 14.99 -7.54 1.36
C ASP A 106 16.44 -7.06 1.47
N ALA A 107 17.01 -6.53 0.38
CA ALA A 107 18.33 -5.92 0.42
C ALA A 107 18.31 -4.65 1.27
N ALA A 108 17.32 -3.78 1.08
CA ALA A 108 17.16 -2.54 1.84
C ALA A 108 17.00 -2.80 3.35
N VAL A 109 16.18 -3.80 3.73
CA VAL A 109 15.99 -4.20 5.15
C VAL A 109 17.28 -4.71 5.78
N ARG A 110 18.14 -5.42 5.02
CA ARG A 110 19.41 -5.93 5.55
C ARG A 110 20.49 -4.85 5.73
N THR A 111 20.36 -3.72 5.04
CA THR A 111 21.31 -2.61 5.09
C THR A 111 20.92 -1.49 6.05
N ALA A 112 19.72 -1.54 6.63
CA ALA A 112 19.18 -0.58 7.60
C ALA A 112 19.40 -1.06 9.04
#